data_AF-A0AAJ6D5Z8-F1
#
_entry.id   AF-A0AAJ6D5Z8-F1
#
_cell.length_a   1.000
_cell.length_b   1.000
_cell.length_c   1.000
_cell.angle_alpha   90.00
_cell.angle_beta   90.00
_cell.angle_gamma   90.00
#
_symmetry.space_group_name_H-M   'P 1'
#
loop_
_entity.id
_entity.type
_entity.pdbx_description
1 polymer ?
#
loop_
_entity_poly.entity_id
_entity_poly.type
_entity_poly.pdbx_seq_one_letter_code
_entity_poly.pdbx_strand_id
1 'polypeptide(L)'
;MTKESKPDRLRQMGALNPRPEGVRAPWFREAGFFDPLDLVQVKYEMLRHARQDGTNKADAAALFGLSRQTYYQAEAAFERDGIAGLLPRTRGPKSAHKLTGEVMRLVEEHLDANGELQARSLAELVHSRLGISVHPRSIERAVARKKKR
;
A
#
# COMPACT_ATOMS: atom_id res chain seq x y z
N MET A 1 14.89 -11.24 23.44
CA MET A 1 14.26 -10.80 22.18
C MET A 1 13.33 -11.91 21.70
N THR A 2 12.01 -11.73 21.84
CA THR A 2 11.02 -12.62 21.23
C THR A 2 11.25 -12.65 19.72
N LYS A 3 11.52 -13.84 19.18
CA LYS A 3 11.78 -14.02 17.74
C LYS A 3 10.43 -13.79 17.03
N GLU A 4 10.32 -12.66 16.34
CA GLU A 4 9.13 -12.30 15.59
C GLU A 4 8.80 -13.37 14.54
N SER A 5 7.54 -13.81 14.49
CA SER A 5 7.14 -14.93 13.63
C SER A 5 7.09 -14.51 12.15
N LYS A 6 7.24 -15.46 11.22
CA LYS A 6 7.12 -15.18 9.77
C LYS A 6 5.77 -14.50 9.42
N PRO A 7 4.61 -14.95 9.94
CA PRO A 7 3.33 -14.26 9.73
C PRO A 7 3.33 -12.79 10.16
N ASP A 8 3.97 -12.45 11.27
CA ASP A 8 4.04 -11.07 11.76
C ASP A 8 4.83 -10.17 10.81
N ARG A 9 5.97 -10.68 10.33
CA ARG A 9 6.81 -9.98 9.33
C ARG A 9 6.07 -9.79 8.01
N LEU A 10 5.39 -10.83 7.53
CA LEU A 10 4.54 -10.75 6.33
C LEU A 10 3.42 -9.73 6.50
N ARG A 11 2.80 -9.65 7.68
CA ARG A 11 1.75 -8.66 7.98
C ARG A 11 2.29 -7.24 7.95
N GLN A 12 3.46 -7.00 8.53
CA GLN A 12 4.13 -5.68 8.51
C GLN A 12 4.47 -5.22 7.10
N MET A 13 4.88 -6.14 6.23
CA MET A 13 5.15 -5.87 4.82
C MET A 13 3.88 -5.77 3.96
N GLY A 14 2.70 -6.09 4.51
CA GLY A 14 1.44 -6.21 3.77
C GLY A 14 1.38 -7.42 2.84
N ALA A 15 2.31 -8.37 2.98
CA ALA A 15 2.49 -9.54 2.14
C ALA A 15 1.82 -10.81 2.72
N LEU A 16 1.20 -10.71 3.90
CA LEU A 16 0.43 -11.81 4.47
C LEU A 16 -0.79 -12.12 3.59
N ASN A 17 -0.90 -13.36 3.15
CA ASN A 17 -2.11 -13.84 2.49
C ASN A 17 -3.25 -13.92 3.51
N PRO A 18 -4.36 -13.20 3.32
CA PRO A 18 -5.48 -13.22 4.27
C PRO A 18 -6.31 -14.51 4.20
N ARG A 19 -6.16 -15.34 3.15
CA ARG A 19 -6.92 -16.58 2.94
C ARG A 19 -5.99 -17.72 2.48
N PRO A 20 -5.04 -18.16 3.31
CA PRO A 20 -4.12 -19.25 2.98
C PRO A 20 -4.85 -20.56 2.63
N GLU A 21 -5.97 -20.85 3.28
CA GLU A 21 -6.83 -22.02 3.03
C GLU A 21 -7.46 -22.04 1.63
N GLY A 22 -7.50 -20.89 0.94
CA GLY A 22 -7.97 -20.80 -0.43
C GLY A 22 -6.99 -21.36 -1.46
N VAL A 23 -5.72 -21.55 -1.10
CA VAL A 23 -4.68 -22.08 -1.98
C VAL A 23 -4.82 -23.60 -2.07
N ARG A 24 -5.36 -24.09 -3.19
CA ARG A 24 -5.66 -25.51 -3.41
C ARG A 24 -4.59 -26.26 -4.20
N ALA A 25 -3.60 -25.55 -4.75
CA ALA A 25 -2.45 -26.13 -5.47
C ALA A 25 -1.78 -27.24 -4.63
N PRO A 26 -1.61 -28.46 -5.16
CA PRO A 26 -1.12 -29.62 -4.37
C PRO A 26 0.21 -29.37 -3.66
N TRP A 27 1.15 -28.69 -4.30
CA TRP A 27 2.49 -28.42 -3.75
C TRP A 27 2.49 -27.45 -2.56
N PHE A 28 1.39 -26.74 -2.29
CA PHE A 28 1.22 -25.95 -1.06
C PHE A 28 0.69 -26.77 0.13
N ARG A 29 0.22 -28.00 -0.11
CA ARG A 29 -0.30 -28.89 0.96
C ARG A 29 0.80 -29.72 1.58
N GLU A 30 1.85 -29.99 0.82
CA GLU A 30 3.04 -30.69 1.30
C GLU A 30 3.85 -29.73 2.17
N ALA A 31 4.22 -30.16 3.37
CA ALA A 31 5.10 -29.37 4.23
C ALA A 31 6.46 -29.21 3.54
N GLY A 32 6.89 -27.96 3.29
CA GLY A 32 8.11 -27.70 2.54
C GLY A 32 8.33 -26.24 2.16
N PHE A 33 8.82 -26.02 0.94
CA PHE A 33 9.24 -24.71 0.42
C PHE A 33 8.07 -23.75 0.15
N PHE A 34 6.90 -24.28 -0.21
CA PHE A 34 5.72 -23.47 -0.58
C PHE A 34 4.92 -23.08 0.66
N ASP A 35 4.69 -21.79 0.84
CA ASP A 35 4.01 -21.22 2.00
C ASP A 35 2.73 -20.48 1.58
N PRO A 36 1.54 -20.99 1.91
CA PRO A 36 0.29 -20.33 1.56
C PRO A 36 0.08 -19.00 2.29
N LEU A 37 0.84 -18.71 3.35
CA LEU A 37 0.81 -17.44 4.07
C LEU A 37 1.54 -16.33 3.32
N ASP A 38 2.48 -16.66 2.44
CA ASP A 38 3.24 -15.69 1.66
C ASP A 38 2.51 -15.35 0.35
N LEU A 39 1.79 -14.23 0.34
CA LEU A 39 1.01 -13.81 -0.82
C LEU A 39 1.87 -13.53 -2.06
N VAL A 40 3.15 -13.18 -1.88
CA VAL A 40 4.07 -12.95 -2.99
C VAL A 40 4.43 -14.29 -3.64
N GLN A 41 4.74 -15.29 -2.84
CA GLN A 41 5.00 -16.66 -3.34
C GLN A 41 3.76 -17.24 -4.03
N VAL A 42 2.58 -17.09 -3.42
CA VAL A 42 1.29 -17.56 -4.01
C VAL A 42 1.07 -16.94 -5.40
N LYS A 43 1.28 -15.63 -5.56
CA LYS A 43 1.14 -14.97 -6.86
C LYS A 43 2.18 -15.43 -7.87
N TYR A 44 3.43 -15.60 -7.43
CA TYR A 44 4.50 -16.06 -8.32
C TYR A 44 4.21 -17.47 -8.84
N GLU A 45 3.85 -18.40 -7.95
CA GLU A 45 3.54 -19.78 -8.32
C GLU A 45 2.29 -19.88 -9.19
N MET A 46 1.28 -19.02 -8.98
CA MET A 46 0.12 -18.90 -9.87
C MET A 46 0.54 -18.52 -11.29
N LEU A 47 1.42 -17.52 -11.44
CA LEU A 47 1.92 -17.08 -12.75
C LEU A 47 2.79 -18.16 -13.40
N ARG A 48 3.68 -18.79 -12.63
CA ARG A 48 4.53 -19.88 -13.10
C ARG A 48 3.69 -21.03 -13.63
N HIS A 49 2.71 -21.50 -12.85
CA HIS A 49 1.80 -22.58 -13.23
C HIS A 49 1.04 -22.26 -14.51
N ALA A 50 0.44 -21.07 -14.61
CA ALA A 50 -0.30 -20.67 -15.81
C ALA A 50 0.56 -20.62 -17.08
N ARG A 51 1.84 -20.25 -16.95
CA ARG A 51 2.77 -20.14 -18.09
C ARG A 51 3.39 -21.47 -18.50
N GLN A 52 3.79 -22.29 -17.53
CA GLN A 52 4.48 -23.55 -17.79
C GLN A 52 3.50 -24.66 -18.18
N ASP A 53 2.32 -24.69 -17.56
CA ASP A 53 1.37 -25.80 -17.73
C ASP A 53 0.23 -25.45 -18.72
N GLY A 54 0.29 -24.27 -19.35
CA GLY A 54 -0.69 -23.83 -20.37
C GLY A 54 -2.12 -23.69 -19.84
N THR A 55 -2.30 -23.56 -18.52
CA THR A 55 -3.62 -23.54 -17.91
C THR A 55 -4.35 -22.21 -18.16
N ASN A 56 -5.67 -22.30 -18.23
CA ASN A 56 -6.56 -21.14 -18.25
C ASN A 56 -6.24 -20.21 -17.06
N LYS A 57 -6.07 -18.90 -17.33
CA LYS A 57 -5.79 -17.86 -16.33
C LYS A 57 -6.79 -17.82 -15.17
N ALA A 58 -8.07 -18.07 -15.43
CA ALA A 58 -9.12 -18.12 -14.42
C ALA A 58 -8.99 -19.37 -13.53
N ASP A 59 -8.68 -20.52 -14.12
CA ASP A 59 -8.50 -21.77 -13.37
C ASP A 59 -7.23 -21.70 -12.52
N ALA A 60 -6.14 -21.16 -13.05
CA ALA A 60 -4.94 -20.87 -12.28
C ALA A 60 -5.25 -19.93 -11.12
N ALA A 61 -5.95 -18.81 -11.35
CA ALA A 61 -6.34 -17.92 -10.25
C ALA A 61 -7.15 -18.66 -9.17
N ALA A 62 -8.16 -19.44 -9.57
CA ALA A 62 -9.01 -20.18 -8.67
C ALA A 62 -8.25 -21.27 -7.88
N LEU A 63 -7.30 -21.97 -8.51
CA LEU A 63 -6.45 -22.97 -7.88
C LEU A 63 -5.58 -22.37 -6.77
N PHE A 64 -5.16 -21.12 -6.94
CA PHE A 64 -4.35 -20.38 -5.98
C PHE A 64 -5.15 -19.49 -5.03
N GLY A 65 -6.49 -19.61 -5.02
CA GLY A 65 -7.35 -18.85 -4.11
C GLY A 65 -7.46 -17.35 -4.43
N LEU A 66 -7.13 -16.95 -5.65
CA LEU A 66 -7.13 -15.57 -6.12
C LEU A 66 -8.22 -15.33 -7.18
N SER A 67 -8.55 -14.06 -7.41
CA SER A 67 -9.48 -13.69 -8.48
C SER A 67 -8.76 -13.59 -9.82
N ARG A 68 -9.52 -13.75 -10.90
CA ARG A 68 -9.03 -13.50 -12.28
C ARG A 68 -8.46 -12.08 -12.44
N GLN A 69 -9.05 -11.09 -11.78
CA GLN A 69 -8.52 -9.72 -11.79
C GLN A 69 -7.14 -9.64 -11.13
N THR A 70 -6.94 -10.32 -10.00
CA THR A 70 -5.63 -10.39 -9.33
C THR A 70 -4.58 -11.06 -10.23
N TYR A 71 -4.96 -12.07 -11.01
CA TYR A 71 -4.06 -12.68 -11.99
C TYR A 71 -3.51 -11.64 -12.96
N TYR A 72 -4.38 -10.90 -13.67
CA TYR A 72 -3.92 -9.93 -14.66
C TYR A 72 -3.10 -8.79 -14.04
N GLN A 73 -3.45 -8.37 -12.83
CA GLN A 73 -2.66 -7.36 -12.10
C GLN A 73 -1.28 -7.88 -11.72
N ALA A 74 -1.19 -9.13 -11.24
CA ALA A 74 0.07 -9.77 -10.91
C ALA A 74 0.93 -9.99 -12.15
N GLU A 75 0.34 -10.49 -13.24
CA GLU A 75 0.99 -10.71 -14.54
C GLU A 75 1.59 -9.40 -15.06
N ALA A 76 0.79 -8.33 -15.13
CA ALA A 76 1.26 -7.04 -15.61
C ALA A 76 2.34 -6.42 -14.70
N ALA A 77 2.26 -6.61 -13.39
CA ALA A 77 3.27 -6.12 -12.47
C ALA A 77 4.58 -6.93 -12.56
N PHE A 78 4.48 -8.24 -12.73
CA PHE A 78 5.62 -9.13 -12.88
C PHE A 78 6.36 -8.89 -14.20
N GLU A 79 5.64 -8.70 -15.31
CA GLU A 79 6.27 -8.38 -16.59
C GLU A 79 7.04 -7.04 -16.55
N ARG A 80 6.53 -6.06 -15.82
CA ARG A 80 7.16 -4.74 -15.72
C ARG A 80 8.34 -4.72 -14.76
N ASP A 81 8.17 -5.30 -13.56
CA ASP A 81 9.08 -5.08 -12.42
C ASP A 81 9.65 -6.40 -11.85
N GLY A 82 9.40 -7.54 -12.50
CA GLY A 82 9.80 -8.87 -12.01
C GLY A 82 9.11 -9.24 -10.69
N ILE A 83 9.79 -10.06 -9.86
CA ILE A 83 9.30 -10.45 -8.53
C ILE A 83 9.01 -9.23 -7.65
N ALA A 84 9.80 -8.15 -7.76
CA ALA A 84 9.58 -6.94 -6.99
C ALA A 84 8.21 -6.30 -7.28
N GLY A 85 7.66 -6.48 -8.48
CA GLY A 85 6.32 -6.02 -8.85
C GLY A 85 5.18 -6.71 -8.08
N LEU A 86 5.42 -7.90 -7.53
CA LEU A 86 4.43 -8.65 -6.77
C LEU A 86 4.30 -8.18 -5.32
N LEU A 87 5.29 -7.42 -4.83
CA LEU A 87 5.27 -6.85 -3.49
C LEU A 87 4.12 -5.84 -3.34
N PRO A 88 3.47 -5.79 -2.16
CA PRO A 88 2.46 -4.79 -1.85
C PRO A 88 3.06 -3.39 -2.01
N ARG A 89 2.48 -2.56 -2.88
CA ARG A 89 2.81 -1.14 -2.91
C ARG A 89 2.17 -0.47 -1.71
N THR A 90 2.90 0.41 -1.03
CA THR A 90 2.36 1.27 0.03
C THR A 90 1.11 1.99 -0.46
N ARG A 91 -0.04 1.61 0.09
CA ARG A 91 -1.32 2.29 -0.18
C ARG A 91 -1.43 3.49 0.74
N GLY A 92 -1.63 4.66 0.15
CA GLY A 92 -1.88 5.91 0.85
C GLY A 92 -1.82 7.08 -0.14
N PRO A 93 -2.46 8.22 0.15
CA PRO A 93 -2.30 9.42 -0.66
C PRO A 93 -0.80 9.77 -0.72
N LYS A 94 -0.22 9.69 -1.92
CA LYS A 94 1.21 9.94 -2.18
C LYS A 94 1.61 11.39 -1.89
N SER A 95 0.64 12.30 -1.89
CA SER A 95 0.79 13.70 -1.55
C SER A 95 -0.42 14.17 -0.75
N ALA A 96 -0.21 15.20 0.08
CA ALA A 96 -1.32 15.91 0.69
C ALA A 96 -1.98 16.80 -0.37
N HIS A 97 -2.86 16.22 -1.19
CA HIS A 97 -3.45 16.88 -2.36
C HIS A 97 -4.21 18.19 -2.03
N LYS A 98 -4.65 18.38 -0.78
CA LYS A 98 -5.29 19.61 -0.29
C LYS A 98 -4.33 20.66 0.28
N LEU A 99 -3.07 20.30 0.50
CA LEU A 99 -2.01 21.20 0.96
C LEU A 99 -1.19 21.64 -0.25
N THR A 100 -1.84 22.38 -1.15
CA THR A 100 -1.22 22.96 -2.34
C THR A 100 -0.19 24.03 -1.95
N GLY A 101 0.64 24.48 -2.89
CA GLY A 101 1.61 25.55 -2.61
C GLY A 101 0.95 26.84 -2.12
N GLU A 102 -0.27 27.14 -2.58
CA GLU A 102 -1.05 28.28 -2.11
C GLU A 102 -1.50 28.14 -0.66
N VAL A 103 -2.00 26.95 -0.27
CA VAL A 103 -2.36 26.66 1.12
C VAL A 103 -1.12 26.72 2.02
N MET A 104 0.03 26.23 1.55
CA MET A 104 1.28 26.28 2.31
C MET A 104 1.80 27.72 2.49
N ARG A 105 1.64 28.60 1.51
CA ARG A 105 1.98 30.04 1.66
C ARG A 105 1.15 30.71 2.75
N LEU A 106 -0.17 30.47 2.80
CA LEU A 106 -1.02 30.99 3.87
C LEU A 106 -0.61 30.46 5.26
N VAL A 107 -0.23 29.18 5.33
CA VAL A 107 0.28 28.58 6.58
C VAL A 107 1.59 29.26 7.02
N GLU A 108 2.48 29.57 6.08
CA GLU A 108 3.77 30.22 6.35
C GLU A 108 3.59 31.68 6.77
N GLU A 109 2.81 32.47 6.04
CA GLU A 109 2.50 33.87 6.39
C GLU A 109 1.92 33.99 7.81
N HIS A 110 1.04 33.05 8.19
CA HIS A 110 0.44 33.04 9.52
C HIS A 110 1.45 32.64 10.61
N LEU A 111 2.36 31.71 10.33
CA LEU A 111 3.42 31.32 11.25
C LEU A 111 4.43 32.45 11.46
N ASP A 112 4.81 33.16 10.40
CA ASP A 112 5.73 34.30 10.46
C ASP A 112 5.11 35.46 11.27
N ALA A 113 3.80 35.67 11.15
CA ALA A 113 3.11 36.74 11.86
C ALA A 113 2.82 36.42 13.35
N ASN A 114 2.56 35.15 13.71
CA ASN A 114 2.06 34.79 15.04
C ASN A 114 3.02 33.93 15.87
N GLY A 115 4.11 33.42 15.28
CA GLY A 115 5.14 32.60 15.95
C GLY A 115 4.71 31.19 16.36
N GLU A 116 3.41 30.93 16.55
CA GLU A 116 2.87 29.63 16.97
C GLU A 116 1.91 29.02 15.94
N LEU A 117 1.88 27.68 15.89
CA LEU A 117 1.01 26.94 14.97
C LEU A 117 -0.42 26.86 15.52
N GLN A 118 -1.31 27.72 15.01
CA GLN A 118 -2.74 27.67 15.31
C GLN A 118 -3.51 26.89 14.23
N ALA A 119 -3.37 25.55 14.22
CA ALA A 119 -3.85 24.70 13.14
C ALA A 119 -5.38 24.75 12.89
N ARG A 120 -6.19 25.03 13.92
CA ARG A 120 -7.65 25.19 13.79
C ARG A 120 -8.00 26.51 13.09
N SER A 121 -7.45 27.62 13.58
CA SER A 121 -7.62 28.95 12.99
C SER A 121 -7.10 29.00 11.55
N LEU A 122 -6.01 28.28 11.26
CA LEU A 122 -5.50 28.12 9.90
C LEU A 122 -6.44 27.32 8.99
N ALA A 123 -7.07 26.25 9.48
CA ALA A 123 -8.05 25.50 8.71
C ALA A 123 -9.27 26.36 8.34
N GLU A 124 -9.74 27.19 9.28
CA GLU A 124 -10.80 28.16 9.05
C GLU A 124 -10.36 29.24 8.05
N LEU A 125 -9.17 29.81 8.21
CA LEU A 125 -8.62 30.81 7.28
C LEU A 125 -8.49 30.28 5.86
N VAL A 126 -7.99 29.05 5.69
CA VAL A 126 -7.86 28.38 4.39
C VAL A 126 -9.24 28.15 3.77
N HIS A 127 -10.24 27.80 4.57
CA HIS A 127 -11.61 27.68 4.08
C HIS A 127 -12.17 29.04 3.64
N SER A 128 -12.02 30.09 4.46
CA SER A 128 -12.53 31.42 4.16
C SER A 128 -11.86 32.09 2.94
N ARG A 129 -10.55 31.91 2.76
CA ARG A 129 -9.80 32.56 1.66
C ARG A 129 -9.78 31.76 0.37
N LEU A 130 -9.68 30.43 0.46
CA LEU A 130 -9.47 29.57 -0.71
C LEU A 130 -10.66 28.64 -1.00
N GLY A 131 -11.68 28.58 -0.14
CA GLY A 131 -12.80 27.65 -0.26
C GLY A 131 -12.42 26.18 0.00
N ILE A 132 -11.19 25.90 0.44
CA ILE A 132 -10.67 24.54 0.62
C ILE A 132 -10.85 24.10 2.07
N SER A 133 -11.52 22.97 2.30
CA SER A 133 -11.59 22.35 3.63
C SER A 133 -10.40 21.42 3.88
N VAL A 134 -9.50 21.86 4.77
CA VAL A 134 -8.31 21.11 5.24
C VAL A 134 -8.47 20.78 6.72
N HIS A 135 -8.19 19.54 7.10
CA HIS A 135 -8.23 19.14 8.52
C HIS A 135 -7.01 19.73 9.28
N PRO A 136 -7.17 20.28 10.51
CA PRO A 136 -6.05 20.83 11.31
C PRO A 136 -4.85 19.88 11.43
N ARG A 137 -5.12 18.60 11.72
CA ARG A 137 -4.09 17.55 11.75
C ARG A 137 -3.29 17.38 10.45
N SER A 138 -3.86 17.71 9.30
CA SER A 138 -3.12 17.70 8.03
C SER A 138 -2.12 18.86 7.97
N ILE A 139 -2.50 20.04 8.46
CA ILE A 139 -1.64 21.23 8.55
C ILE A 139 -0.48 20.96 9.52
N GLU A 140 -0.77 20.43 10.72
CA GLU A 140 0.24 20.01 11.70
C GLU A 140 1.28 19.06 11.08
N ARG A 141 0.80 18.03 10.35
CA ARG A 141 1.67 17.06 9.68
C ARG A 141 2.49 17.69 8.56
N ALA A 142 1.95 18.65 7.83
CA ALA A 142 2.66 19.35 6.76
C ALA A 142 3.80 20.19 7.31
N VAL A 143 3.53 20.98 8.35
CA VAL A 143 4.53 21.80 9.05
C VAL A 143 5.63 20.93 9.67
N ALA A 144 5.25 19.84 10.34
CA ALA A 144 6.21 18.89 10.92
C ALA A 144 7.08 18.18 9.88
N ARG A 145 6.54 17.90 8.68
CA ARG A 145 7.32 17.34 7.56
C ARG A 145 8.31 18.36 7.00
N LYS A 146 7.93 19.62 6.87
CA LYS A 146 8.80 20.69 6.37
C LYS A 146 9.98 20.94 7.32
N LYS A 147 9.77 20.91 8.64
CA LYS A 147 10.85 21.03 9.65
C LYS A 147 11.87 19.87 9.63
N LYS A 148 11.52 18.72 9.04
CA LYS A 148 12.40 17.54 8.94
C LYS A 148 13.16 17.46 7.60
N ARG A 149 12.86 18.36 6.65
CA ARG A 149 13.64 18.52 5.41
C ARG A 149 14.67 19.61 5.64
#